data_AF-A0A530BMT9-F1
#
_entry.id   AF-A0A530BMT9-F1
#
_cell.length_a   1.000
_cell.length_b   1.000
_cell.length_c   1.000
_cell.angle_alpha   90.00
_cell.angle_beta   90.00
_cell.angle_gamma   90.00
#
_symmetry.space_group_name_H-M   'P 1'
#
loop_
_entity.id
_entity.type
_entity.pdbx_description
1 polymer ?
#
loop_
_entity_poly.entity_id
_entity_poly.type
_entity_poly.pdbx_seq_one_letter_code
_entity_poly.pdbx_strand_id
1 'polypeptide(L)' 'INTGHPGSMTTVHADTPLGAYEQLAMMVMQSGLSAAYPKADLISYIRSVIPIVIQLRRDGGRRGVSEIFFARGK' A
#
# COMPACT_ATOMS: atom_id res chain seq x y z
N ILE A 1 11.62 0.50 -6.52
CA ILE A 1 10.70 -0.40 -7.26
C ILE A 1 10.84 -0.24 -8.78
N ASN A 2 10.73 0.97 -9.34
CA ASN A 2 10.79 1.22 -10.81
C ASN A 2 12.16 1.03 -11.49
N THR A 3 13.16 0.46 -10.82
CA THR A 3 14.49 0.19 -11.37
C THR A 3 14.70 -1.28 -11.75
N GLY A 4 13.64 -2.09 -11.78
CA GLY A 4 13.70 -3.48 -12.25
C GLY A 4 13.98 -4.55 -11.19
N HIS A 5 13.58 -4.32 -9.92
CA HIS A 5 13.67 -5.32 -8.86
C HIS A 5 12.29 -5.96 -8.59
N PRO A 6 11.92 -7.05 -9.29
CA PRO A 6 10.67 -7.75 -9.03
C PRO A 6 10.67 -8.41 -7.64
N GLY A 7 9.48 -8.66 -7.09
CA GLY A 7 9.32 -9.39 -5.83
C GLY A 7 9.58 -8.59 -4.55
N SER A 8 9.66 -7.26 -4.63
CA SER A 8 9.76 -6.41 -3.44
C SER A 8 8.58 -6.65 -2.50
N MET A 9 8.86 -6.83 -1.20
CA MET A 9 7.87 -6.98 -0.14
C MET A 9 8.18 -6.04 1.00
N THR A 10 7.13 -5.48 1.61
CA THR A 10 7.25 -4.59 2.76
C THR A 10 5.99 -4.69 3.62
N THR A 11 5.99 -4.04 4.78
CA THR A 11 4.85 -3.99 5.70
C THR A 11 4.51 -2.56 6.06
N VAL A 12 3.23 -2.31 6.34
CA VAL A 12 2.73 -1.02 6.83
C VAL A 12 1.58 -1.29 7.80
N HIS A 13 1.42 -0.43 8.80
CA HIS A 13 0.28 -0.49 9.70
C HIS A 13 -0.92 0.20 9.06
N ALA A 14 -2.00 -0.56 8.83
CA ALA A 14 -3.28 -0.05 8.35
C ALA A 14 -4.41 -1.02 8.73
N ASP A 15 -5.60 -0.47 9.00
CA ASP A 15 -6.79 -1.25 9.36
C ASP A 15 -7.48 -1.89 8.14
N THR A 16 -7.22 -1.35 6.94
CA THR A 16 -7.76 -1.84 5.67
C THR A 16 -6.71 -1.74 4.55
N PRO A 17 -6.85 -2.53 3.46
CA PRO A 17 -5.98 -2.40 2.30
C PRO A 17 -5.98 -1.01 1.67
N LEU A 18 -7.14 -0.34 1.62
CA LEU A 18 -7.22 1.03 1.11
C LEU A 18 -6.49 2.01 2.03
N GLY A 19 -6.64 1.83 3.36
CA GLY A 19 -5.90 2.60 4.35
C GLY A 19 -4.38 2.44 4.24
N ALA A 20 -3.89 1.30 3.76
CA ALA A 20 -2.46 1.09 3.49
C ALA A 20 -1.95 2.04 2.38
N TYR A 21 -2.73 2.24 1.31
CA TYR A 21 -2.39 3.20 0.26
C TYR A 21 -2.42 4.64 0.77
N GLU A 22 -3.40 4.98 1.61
CA GLU A 22 -3.50 6.30 2.25
C GLU A 22 -2.28 6.59 3.13
N GLN A 23 -1.84 5.63 3.94
CA GLN A 23 -0.64 5.75 4.78
C GLN A 23 0.63 5.94 3.94
N LEU A 24 0.78 5.16 2.87
CA LEU A 24 1.91 5.32 1.94
C LEU A 24 1.92 6.70 1.28
N ALA A 25 0.75 7.18 0.86
CA ALA A 25 0.61 8.50 0.28
C ALA A 25 0.98 9.59 1.29
N MET A 26 0.51 9.49 2.54
CA MET A 26 0.86 10.43 3.60
C MET A 26 2.36 10.43 3.91
N MET A 27 3.02 9.27 3.98
CA MET A 27 4.47 9.19 4.22
C MET A 27 5.27 9.89 3.11
N VAL A 28 4.90 9.68 1.85
CA VAL A 28 5.53 10.40 0.73
C VAL A 28 5.24 11.89 0.83
N MET A 29 4.02 12.29 1.20
CA MET A 29 3.69 13.70 1.38
C MET A 29 4.39 14.36 2.59
N GLN A 30 4.85 13.60 3.57
CA GLN A 30 5.63 14.14 4.69
C GLN A 30 7.14 14.20 4.37
N SER A 31 7.60 13.44 3.37
CA SER A 31 9.01 13.39 2.96
C SER A 31 9.52 14.65 2.22
N GLY A 32 8.65 15.64 2.00
CA GLY A 32 8.98 16.86 1.23
C GLY A 32 8.89 16.71 -0.29
N LEU A 33 8.62 15.49 -0.80
CA LEU A 33 8.36 15.21 -2.22
C LEU A 33 6.91 15.53 -2.66
N SER A 34 6.07 15.92 -1.70
CA SER A 34 4.63 16.22 -1.78
C SER A 34 4.28 17.39 -2.68
N ALA A 35 5.15 18.40 -2.78
CA ALA A 35 4.83 19.65 -3.48
C ALA A 35 4.65 19.44 -4.99
N ALA A 36 5.08 18.29 -5.52
CA ALA A 36 5.06 18.01 -6.95
C ALA A 36 3.79 17.28 -7.45
N TYR A 37 3.00 16.64 -6.57
CA TYR A 37 1.91 15.76 -7.03
C TYR A 37 0.66 15.83 -6.14
N PRO A 38 -0.55 15.94 -6.73
CA PRO A 38 -1.80 15.71 -6.02
C PRO A 38 -1.85 14.33 -5.34
N LYS A 39 -2.47 14.26 -4.15
CA LYS A 39 -2.63 13.00 -3.39
C LYS A 39 -3.29 11.89 -4.22
N ALA A 40 -4.28 12.24 -5.04
CA ALA A 40 -4.98 11.28 -5.90
C ALA A 40 -4.04 10.62 -6.93
N ASP A 41 -3.15 11.40 -7.53
CA ASP A 41 -2.16 10.91 -8.50
C ASP A 41 -1.14 10.00 -7.82
N LEU A 42 -0.72 10.36 -6.60
CA LEU A 42 0.17 9.54 -5.79
C LEU A 42 -0.48 8.20 -5.42
N ILE A 43 -1.74 8.19 -4.99
CA ILE A 43 -2.47 6.95 -4.70
C ILE A 43 -2.60 6.09 -5.97
N SER A 44 -2.95 6.69 -7.11
CA SER A 44 -3.03 6.00 -8.40
C SER A 44 -1.69 5.36 -8.76
N TYR A 45 -0.60 6.10 -8.62
CA TYR A 45 0.75 5.61 -8.85
C TYR A 45 1.13 4.47 -7.90
N ILE A 46 0.92 4.61 -6.59
CA ILE A 46 1.24 3.55 -5.61
C ILE A 46 0.44 2.28 -5.91
N ARG A 47 -0.85 2.38 -6.24
CA ARG A 47 -1.68 1.22 -6.65
C ARG A 47 -1.16 0.55 -7.91
N SER A 48 -0.57 1.31 -8.82
CA SER A 48 0.08 0.74 -10.00
C SER A 48 1.31 -0.09 -9.59
N VAL A 49 2.15 0.38 -8.66
CA VAL A 49 3.41 -0.30 -8.33
C VAL A 49 3.25 -1.38 -7.25
N ILE A 50 2.25 -1.27 -6.39
CA ILE A 50 1.90 -2.23 -5.33
C ILE A 50 0.54 -2.83 -5.67
N PRO A 51 0.51 -3.85 -6.54
CA PRO A 51 -0.74 -4.42 -7.05
C PRO A 51 -1.45 -5.34 -6.06
N ILE A 52 -0.75 -5.81 -5.02
CA ILE A 52 -1.28 -6.78 -4.04
C ILE A 52 -1.05 -6.26 -2.63
N VAL A 53 -2.09 -6.28 -1.81
CA VAL A 53 -2.01 -6.02 -0.36
C VAL A 53 -2.59 -7.22 0.37
N ILE A 54 -1.81 -7.80 1.29
CA ILE A 54 -2.25 -8.90 2.15
C ILE A 54 -2.55 -8.32 3.53
N GLN A 55 -3.83 -8.25 3.89
CA GLN A 55 -4.23 -7.78 5.21
C GLN A 55 -4.10 -8.91 6.22
N LEU A 56 -3.39 -8.63 7.31
CA LEU A 56 -3.27 -9.54 8.44
C LEU A 56 -4.13 -9.02 9.59
N ARG A 57 -4.90 -9.92 10.21
CA ARG A 57 -5.71 -9.63 11.41
C ARG A 57 -5.37 -10.62 12.50
N ARG A 58 -5.58 -10.20 13.75
CA ARG A 58 -5.56 -11.09 14.91
C ARG A 58 -7.00 -11.37 15.35
N ASP A 59 -7.36 -12.64 15.40
CA ASP A 59 -8.65 -13.11 15.90
C ASP A 59 -8.40 -14.26 16.89
N GLY A 60 -9.06 -14.21 18.06
CA GLY A 60 -8.86 -15.20 19.12
C GLY A 60 -7.40 -15.42 19.52
N GLY A 61 -6.57 -14.37 19.46
CA GLY A 61 -5.14 -14.43 19.76
C GLY A 61 -4.25 -14.99 18.64
N ARG A 62 -4.82 -15.50 17.54
CA ARG A 62 -4.09 -16.04 16.38
C ARG A 62 -4.01 -15.01 15.24
N ARG A 63 -2.84 -14.91 14.59
CA ARG A 63 -2.64 -14.02 13.43
C ARG A 63 -2.92 -14.81 12.15
N GLY A 64 -3.73 -14.24 11.26
CA GLY A 64 -4.06 -14.84 9.97
C GLY A 64 -4.28 -13.80 8.88
N VAL A 65 -4.31 -14.27 7.63
CA VAL A 65 -4.72 -13.44 6.48
C VAL A 65 -6.23 -13.23 6.56
N SER A 66 -6.67 -11.98 6.63
CA SER A 66 -8.09 -11.62 6.62
C SER A 66 -8.58 -11.20 5.24
N GLU A 67 -7.69 -10.67 4.39
CA GLU A 67 -8.03 -10.19 3.06
C GLU A 67 -6.81 -10.22 2.14
N ILE A 68 -7.03 -10.48 0.87
CA ILE A 68 -6.05 -10.27 -0.20
C ILE A 68 -6.69 -9.32 -1.21
N PHE A 69 -6.18 -8.10 -1.26
CA PHE A 69 -6.66 -7.06 -2.16
C PHE A 69 -5.79 -7.00 -3.42
N PHE A 70 -6.44 -6.94 -4.59
CA PHE A 70 -5.80 -6.79 -5.90
C PHE A 70 -6.18 -5.42 -6.49
N ALA A 71 -5.20 -4.55 -6.64
CA ALA A 71 -5.42 -3.18 -7.14
C ALA A 71 -5.63 -3.10 -8.65
N ARG A 72 -5.08 -4.07 -9.37
CA ARG A 72 -5.29 -4.27 -10.80
C ARG A 72 -6.33 -5.37 -10.95
N GLY A 73 -7.34 -5.17 -11.79
CA GLY A 73 -8.28 -6.23 -12.15
C GLY A 73 -7.55 -7.47 -12.66
N LYS A 74 -8.13 -8.65 -12.46
CA LYS A 74 -7.61 -9.89 -13.06
C LYS A 74 -7.61 -9.80 -14.58
#